data_AF-A0A3A4NWN0-F1
#
_entry.id   AF-A0A3A4NWN0-F1
#
_cell.length_a   1.000
_cell.length_b   1.000
_cell.length_c   1.000
_cell.angle_alpha   90.00
_cell.angle_beta   90.00
_cell.angle_gamma   90.00
#
_symmetry.space_group_name_H-M   'P 1'
#
loop_
_entity.id
_entity.type
_entity.pdbx_description
1 polymer ?
#
loop_
_entity_poly.entity_id
_entity_poly.type
_entity_poly.pdbx_seq_one_letter_code
_entity_poly.pdbx_strand_id
1 'polypeptide(L)'
;MKNRHAFTLIELLIVVAIIGILAAIAVPNFMNAQIRAKVARSQADMKNLGTAIEAFRLDHNAMLVDFWDEGSPIALERLKKWGFCSPDNLDDAVRNQKCILGNLTSPVSYMSAIPNDPFFGNITNTSDRLVIALAGTYFYGDNEAMIEGNDHNFSALWPGNAELLGLRPLGENQWALLGMGPDTTADELGNTQQRGLPYDATNGLRSRGDITMRG
;
A
#
# COMPACT_ATOMS: atom_id res chain seq x y z
N MET A 1 13.56 -35.90 -55.74
CA MET A 1 14.47 -35.47 -54.64
C MET A 1 13.92 -34.19 -54.05
N LYS A 2 13.62 -34.14 -52.75
CA LYS A 2 13.13 -32.92 -52.08
C LYS A 2 14.34 -32.03 -51.78
N ASN A 3 14.46 -30.88 -52.44
CA ASN A 3 15.46 -29.87 -52.09
C ASN A 3 15.19 -29.41 -50.65
N ARG A 4 16.13 -29.71 -49.74
CA ARG A 4 16.10 -29.14 -48.39
C ARG A 4 16.76 -27.77 -48.47
N HIS A 5 15.96 -26.72 -48.34
CA HIS A 5 16.47 -25.37 -48.14
C HIS A 5 17.12 -25.31 -46.76
N ALA A 6 18.44 -25.13 -46.72
CA ALA A 6 19.18 -24.87 -45.49
C ALA A 6 19.25 -23.35 -45.29
N PHE A 7 18.92 -22.88 -44.09
CA PHE A 7 19.04 -21.48 -43.71
C PHE A 7 20.51 -21.05 -43.68
N THR A 8 20.78 -19.84 -44.16
CA THR A 8 22.13 -19.25 -44.07
C THR A 8 22.35 -18.62 -42.70
N LEU A 9 23.61 -18.61 -42.24
CA LEU A 9 24.02 -17.94 -41.01
C LEU A 9 23.66 -16.44 -41.03
N ILE A 10 23.78 -15.79 -42.20
CA ILE A 10 23.48 -14.36 -42.33
C ILE A 10 21.98 -14.06 -42.20
N GLU A 11 21.11 -14.92 -42.71
CA GLU A 11 19.66 -14.79 -42.53
C GLU A 11 19.29 -14.87 -41.04
N LEU A 12 19.86 -15.84 -40.31
CA LEU A 12 19.63 -15.96 -38.87
C LEU A 12 20.14 -14.73 -38.12
N LEU A 13 21.32 -14.22 -38.47
CA LEU A 13 21.94 -13.06 -37.82
C LEU A 13 21.09 -11.80 -37.97
N ILE A 14 20.55 -11.54 -39.18
CA ILE A 14 19.69 -10.38 -39.42
C ILE A 14 18.39 -10.48 -38.62
N VAL A 15 17.79 -11.67 -38.53
CA VAL A 15 16.56 -11.90 -37.75
C VAL A 15 16.79 -11.60 -36.27
N VAL A 16 17.87 -12.12 -35.69
CA VAL A 16 18.19 -11.87 -34.27
C VAL A 16 18.52 -10.39 -34.04
N ALA A 17 19.20 -9.72 -34.97
CA ALA A 17 19.48 -8.29 -34.87
C ALA A 17 18.19 -7.45 -34.86
N ILE A 18 17.21 -7.75 -35.73
CA ILE A 18 15.92 -7.06 -35.77
C ILE A 18 15.14 -7.30 -34.48
N ILE A 19 15.07 -8.56 -34.01
CA ILE A 19 14.41 -8.90 -32.74
C ILE A 19 15.08 -8.16 -31.57
N GLY A 20 16.40 -8.06 -31.56
CA GLY A 20 17.16 -7.33 -30.54
C GLY A 20 16.81 -5.84 -30.49
N ILE A 21 16.70 -5.18 -31.65
CA ILE A 21 16.30 -3.77 -31.74
C ILE A 21 14.86 -3.58 -31.24
N LEU A 22 13.94 -4.42 -31.67
CA LEU A 22 12.54 -4.37 -31.24
C LEU A 22 12.41 -4.59 -29.73
N ALA A 23 13.12 -5.59 -29.18
CA ALA A 23 13.12 -5.89 -27.75
C ALA A 23 13.69 -4.74 -26.92
N ALA A 24 14.77 -4.10 -27.38
CA ALA A 24 15.39 -2.96 -26.68
C ALA A 24 14.43 -1.77 -26.47
N ILE A 25 13.51 -1.55 -27.41
CA ILE A 25 12.49 -0.49 -27.31
C ILE A 25 11.24 -1.00 -26.55
N ALA A 26 10.81 -2.23 -26.83
CA ALA A 26 9.57 -2.77 -26.30
C ALA A 26 9.63 -3.07 -24.80
N VAL A 27 10.73 -3.66 -24.31
CA VAL A 27 10.89 -4.06 -22.91
C VAL A 27 10.75 -2.90 -21.92
N PRO A 28 11.48 -1.77 -22.03
CA PRO A 28 11.34 -0.67 -21.09
C PRO A 28 9.92 -0.05 -21.13
N ASN A 29 9.32 0.04 -22.33
CA ASN A 29 7.95 0.54 -22.48
C ASN A 29 6.91 -0.37 -21.81
N PHE A 30 7.09 -1.69 -21.94
CA PHE A 30 6.24 -2.68 -21.30
C PHE A 30 6.35 -2.62 -19.77
N MET A 31 7.57 -2.55 -19.24
CA MET A 31 7.80 -2.39 -17.79
C MET A 31 7.12 -1.12 -17.26
N ASN A 32 7.24 -0.01 -18.00
CA ASN A 32 6.60 1.26 -17.64
C ASN A 32 5.07 1.17 -17.64
N ALA A 33 4.49 0.46 -18.62
CA ALA A 33 3.05 0.23 -18.67
C ALA A 33 2.56 -0.65 -17.50
N GLN A 34 3.32 -1.67 -17.11
CA GLN A 34 3.02 -2.50 -15.95
C GLN A 34 3.00 -1.69 -14.65
N ILE A 35 3.98 -0.81 -14.43
CA ILE A 35 4.01 0.05 -13.24
C ILE A 35 2.77 0.96 -13.19
N ARG A 36 2.43 1.63 -14.30
CA ARG A 36 1.21 2.46 -14.35
C ARG A 36 -0.06 1.66 -14.07
N ALA A 37 -0.16 0.43 -14.58
CA ALA A 37 -1.29 -0.45 -14.31
C ALA A 37 -1.38 -0.84 -12.82
N LYS A 38 -0.24 -1.09 -12.16
CA LYS A 38 -0.20 -1.34 -10.72
C LYS A 38 -0.62 -0.12 -9.91
N VAL A 39 -0.13 1.09 -10.24
CA VAL A 39 -0.54 2.33 -9.56
C VAL A 39 -2.06 2.54 -9.69
N ALA A 40 -2.61 2.39 -10.89
CA ALA A 40 -4.05 2.52 -11.13
C ALA A 40 -4.87 1.49 -10.34
N ARG A 41 -4.37 0.26 -10.25
CA ARG A 41 -4.97 -0.79 -9.41
C ARG A 41 -4.95 -0.41 -7.93
N SER A 42 -3.81 0.06 -7.42
CA SER A 42 -3.69 0.45 -6.01
C SER A 42 -4.65 1.58 -5.63
N GLN A 43 -4.78 2.59 -6.50
CA GLN A 43 -5.74 3.68 -6.29
C GLN A 43 -7.20 3.19 -6.29
N ALA A 44 -7.54 2.24 -7.17
CA ALA A 44 -8.88 1.65 -7.21
C ALA A 44 -9.17 0.79 -5.96
N ASP A 45 -8.20 -0.01 -5.53
CA ASP A 45 -8.29 -0.83 -4.32
C ASP A 45 -8.47 0.05 -3.07
N MET A 46 -7.68 1.12 -2.95
CA MET A 46 -7.82 2.10 -1.86
C MET A 46 -9.17 2.80 -1.86
N LYS A 47 -9.72 3.14 -3.04
CA LYS A 47 -11.05 3.75 -3.14
C LYS A 47 -12.14 2.81 -2.62
N ASN A 48 -12.03 1.52 -2.96
CA ASN A 48 -12.96 0.51 -2.46
C ASN A 48 -12.81 0.33 -0.93
N LEU A 49 -11.57 0.28 -0.43
CA LEU A 49 -11.29 0.24 1.01
C LEU A 49 -11.88 1.47 1.72
N GLY A 50 -11.64 2.67 1.22
CA GLY A 50 -12.16 3.91 1.79
C GLY A 50 -13.69 3.93 1.87
N THR A 51 -14.36 3.40 0.85
CA THR A 51 -15.83 3.25 0.88
C THR A 51 -16.27 2.28 1.97
N ALA A 52 -15.57 1.15 2.13
CA ALA A 52 -15.86 0.16 3.16
C ALA A 52 -15.56 0.70 4.58
N ILE A 53 -14.48 1.47 4.74
CA ILE A 53 -14.10 2.13 5.99
C ILE A 53 -15.17 3.13 6.42
N GLU A 54 -15.65 3.97 5.50
CA GLU A 54 -16.71 4.93 5.80
C GLU A 54 -18.03 4.23 6.14
N ALA A 55 -18.39 3.16 5.43
CA ALA A 55 -19.57 2.37 5.77
C ALA A 55 -19.44 1.73 7.16
N PHE A 56 -18.27 1.15 7.48
CA PHE A 56 -17.98 0.62 8.81
C PHE A 56 -18.11 1.69 9.90
N ARG A 57 -17.57 2.88 9.63
CA ARG A 57 -17.61 4.03 10.53
C ARG A 57 -19.03 4.46 10.84
N LEU A 58 -19.90 4.50 9.83
CA LEU A 58 -21.31 4.87 9.98
C LEU A 58 -22.06 3.84 10.84
N ASP A 59 -21.82 2.54 10.63
CA ASP A 59 -22.50 1.47 11.35
C ASP A 59 -22.06 1.35 12.82
N HIS A 60 -20.79 1.61 13.11
CA HIS A 60 -20.23 1.48 14.46
C HIS A 60 -20.11 2.81 15.21
N ASN A 61 -20.33 3.94 14.53
CA ASN A 61 -20.08 5.29 15.03
C ASN A 61 -18.67 5.45 15.63
N ALA A 62 -17.68 4.86 14.96
CA ALA A 62 -16.31 4.67 15.43
C ALA A 62 -15.39 4.45 14.23
N MET A 63 -14.16 4.98 14.27
CA MET A 63 -13.14 4.61 13.27
C MET A 63 -12.60 3.20 13.54
N LEU A 64 -11.92 2.61 12.55
CA LEU A 64 -11.22 1.35 12.76
C LEU A 64 -10.10 1.55 13.78
N VAL A 65 -9.65 0.48 14.41
CA VAL A 65 -8.43 0.54 15.22
C VAL A 65 -7.23 0.50 14.28
N ASP A 66 -6.32 1.45 14.38
CA ASP A 66 -5.08 1.43 13.61
C ASP A 66 -3.97 0.58 14.29
N PHE A 67 -2.85 0.37 13.57
CA PHE A 67 -1.78 -0.51 14.03
C PHE A 67 -1.01 0.00 15.26
N TRP A 68 -1.00 1.30 15.52
CA TRP A 68 -0.33 1.84 16.71
C TRP A 68 -1.26 2.04 17.89
N ASP A 69 -2.56 2.02 17.63
CA ASP A 69 -3.57 2.20 18.64
C ASP A 69 -4.04 0.90 19.28
N GLU A 70 -3.80 -0.23 18.61
CA GLU A 70 -4.22 -1.59 18.97
C GLU A 70 -3.88 -2.03 20.41
N GLY A 71 -2.81 -1.46 20.99
CA GLY A 71 -2.38 -1.77 22.35
C GLY A 71 -3.12 -1.00 23.45
N SER A 72 -3.89 0.02 23.10
CA SER A 72 -4.61 0.83 24.08
C SER A 72 -5.79 0.08 24.70
N PRO A 73 -6.17 0.39 25.96
CA PRO A 73 -7.33 -0.25 26.59
C PRO A 73 -8.63 -0.11 25.77
N ILE A 74 -8.84 1.05 25.15
CA ILE A 74 -10.04 1.35 24.35
C ILE A 74 -10.02 0.56 23.03
N ALA A 75 -8.87 0.51 22.35
CA ALA A 75 -8.73 -0.27 21.13
C ALA A 75 -8.93 -1.76 21.38
N LEU A 76 -8.36 -2.30 22.47
CA LEU A 76 -8.54 -3.69 22.87
C LEU A 76 -10.02 -4.02 23.15
N GLU A 77 -10.76 -3.11 23.78
CA GLU A 77 -12.21 -3.29 24.01
C GLU A 77 -12.97 -3.36 22.69
N ARG A 78 -12.68 -2.46 21.74
CA ARG A 78 -13.30 -2.46 20.40
C ARG A 78 -12.96 -3.72 19.60
N LEU A 79 -11.70 -4.13 19.61
CA LEU A 79 -11.22 -5.34 18.94
C LEU A 79 -11.92 -6.60 19.48
N LYS A 80 -12.09 -6.70 20.81
CA LYS A 80 -12.90 -7.77 21.44
C LYS A 80 -14.37 -7.71 21.02
N LYS A 81 -14.94 -6.50 20.92
CA LYS A 81 -16.35 -6.31 20.55
C LYS A 81 -16.63 -6.67 19.09
N TRP A 82 -15.72 -6.35 18.17
CA TRP A 82 -15.91 -6.55 16.73
C TRP A 82 -15.45 -7.92 16.24
N GLY A 83 -14.57 -8.60 16.98
CA GLY A 83 -14.41 -10.06 16.92
C GLY A 83 -13.59 -10.64 15.77
N PHE A 84 -13.02 -9.84 14.86
CA PHE A 84 -12.13 -10.36 13.81
C PHE A 84 -10.67 -10.54 14.29
N CYS A 85 -10.19 -9.64 15.16
CA CYS A 85 -8.86 -9.68 15.75
C CYS A 85 -8.98 -9.63 17.28
N SER A 86 -9.32 -10.77 17.91
CA SER A 86 -9.37 -10.80 19.37
C SER A 86 -7.96 -10.70 19.97
N PRO A 87 -7.76 -9.96 21.06
CA PRO A 87 -6.50 -9.92 21.80
C PRO A 87 -6.02 -11.25 22.35
N ASP A 88 -6.89 -12.26 22.45
CA ASP A 88 -6.49 -13.62 22.82
C ASP A 88 -5.68 -14.33 21.70
N ASN A 89 -5.66 -13.76 20.48
CA ASN A 89 -4.90 -14.22 19.31
C ASN A 89 -3.76 -13.25 18.91
N LEU A 90 -3.44 -12.24 19.73
CA LEU A 90 -2.40 -11.24 19.45
C LEU A 90 -1.01 -11.66 19.98
N ASP A 91 -0.57 -12.89 19.70
CA ASP A 91 0.87 -13.14 19.70
C ASP A 91 1.49 -12.21 18.64
N ASP A 92 2.54 -11.46 19.00
CA ASP A 92 3.21 -10.45 18.15
C ASP A 92 3.52 -10.91 16.71
N ALA A 93 3.61 -12.23 16.48
CA ALA A 93 3.85 -12.85 15.18
C ALA A 93 2.64 -12.90 14.22
N VAL A 94 1.41 -12.70 14.72
CA VAL A 94 0.16 -12.71 13.91
C VAL A 94 -0.36 -11.29 13.65
N ARG A 95 0.26 -10.27 14.27
CA ARG A 95 -0.05 -8.85 14.07
C ARG A 95 0.25 -8.44 12.63
N ASN A 96 -0.80 -8.30 11.83
CA ASN A 96 -0.68 -7.79 10.47
C ASN A 96 -1.85 -6.86 10.14
N GLN A 97 -1.60 -5.92 9.23
CA GLN A 97 -2.57 -4.95 8.76
C GLN A 97 -3.82 -5.59 8.15
N LYS A 98 -3.69 -6.82 7.62
CA LYS A 98 -4.84 -7.60 7.12
C LYS A 98 -5.81 -7.98 8.24
N CYS A 99 -5.32 -8.20 9.45
CA CYS A 99 -6.17 -8.44 10.61
C CYS A 99 -7.03 -7.21 10.87
N ILE A 100 -6.40 -6.05 11.08
CA ILE A 100 -7.08 -4.77 11.35
C ILE A 100 -8.17 -4.49 10.31
N LEU A 101 -7.81 -4.57 9.03
CA LEU A 101 -8.75 -4.36 7.93
C LEU A 101 -9.80 -5.47 7.82
N GLY A 102 -9.54 -6.66 8.36
CA GLY A 102 -10.45 -7.79 8.30
C GLY A 102 -11.81 -7.56 8.98
N ASN A 103 -11.91 -6.58 9.88
CA ASN A 103 -13.19 -6.06 10.40
C ASN A 103 -14.12 -5.54 9.28
N LEU A 104 -13.57 -5.21 8.10
CA LEU A 104 -14.34 -4.81 6.91
C LEU A 104 -14.95 -6.01 6.17
N THR A 105 -14.51 -7.23 6.47
CA THR A 105 -14.97 -8.46 5.81
C THR A 105 -15.87 -9.31 6.69
N SER A 106 -15.67 -9.27 8.00
CA SER A 106 -16.41 -10.07 8.98
C SER A 106 -16.41 -9.35 10.34
N PRO A 107 -17.48 -9.46 11.14
CA PRO A 107 -18.69 -10.28 10.93
C PRO A 107 -19.70 -9.67 9.95
N VAL A 108 -19.67 -8.35 9.76
CA VAL A 108 -20.44 -7.66 8.71
C VAL A 108 -19.51 -7.41 7.53
N SER A 109 -19.94 -7.79 6.33
CA SER A 109 -19.14 -7.64 5.11
C SER A 109 -19.43 -6.31 4.44
N TYR A 110 -18.53 -5.35 4.62
CA TYR A 110 -18.49 -4.08 3.88
C TYR A 110 -17.75 -4.23 2.55
N MET A 111 -16.87 -5.24 2.47
CA MET A 111 -16.20 -5.68 1.25
C MET A 111 -15.99 -7.19 1.25
N SER A 112 -15.84 -7.76 0.06
CA SER A 112 -15.73 -9.21 -0.12
C SER A 112 -14.40 -9.81 0.34
N ALA A 113 -13.31 -9.05 0.23
CA ALA A 113 -11.96 -9.45 0.64
C ALA A 113 -11.03 -8.25 0.71
N ILE A 114 -10.04 -8.30 1.61
CA ILE A 114 -8.99 -7.27 1.68
C ILE A 114 -8.06 -7.40 0.47
N PRO A 115 -7.92 -6.34 -0.36
CA PRO A 115 -7.06 -6.39 -1.54
C PRO A 115 -5.59 -6.48 -1.15
N ASN A 116 -4.79 -7.11 -2.01
CA ASN A 116 -3.35 -7.11 -1.82
C ASN A 116 -2.69 -5.95 -2.57
N ASP A 117 -1.69 -5.33 -1.94
CA ASP A 117 -0.90 -4.29 -2.58
C ASP A 117 -0.01 -4.90 -3.70
N PRO A 118 -0.16 -4.48 -4.97
CA PRO A 118 0.60 -5.01 -6.10
C PRO A 118 2.11 -4.68 -6.07
N PHE A 119 2.57 -3.82 -5.17
CA PHE A 119 3.98 -3.45 -4.99
C PHE A 119 4.67 -4.20 -3.83
N PHE A 120 3.91 -4.93 -3.00
CA PHE A 120 4.41 -5.60 -1.78
C PHE A 120 5.47 -6.72 -1.98
N GLY A 121 5.71 -7.18 -3.22
CA GLY A 121 6.61 -8.32 -3.49
C GLY A 121 8.09 -8.01 -3.78
N ASN A 122 8.47 -6.73 -3.86
CA ASN A 122 9.80 -6.32 -4.34
C ASN A 122 10.62 -5.59 -3.25
N ILE A 123 10.59 -6.11 -2.02
CA ILE A 123 11.23 -5.42 -0.89
C ILE A 123 12.74 -5.66 -0.94
N THR A 124 13.52 -4.59 -1.12
CA THR A 124 14.98 -4.66 -1.30
C THR A 124 15.79 -4.24 -0.07
N ASN A 125 15.15 -3.67 0.95
CA ASN A 125 15.76 -3.29 2.23
C ASN A 125 14.79 -3.61 3.39
N THR A 126 15.21 -4.44 4.35
CA THR A 126 14.34 -4.84 5.48
C THR A 126 15.11 -4.88 6.80
N SER A 127 14.96 -3.82 7.59
CA SER A 127 15.29 -3.81 9.02
C SER A 127 14.07 -3.51 9.91
N ASP A 128 12.86 -3.49 9.34
CA ASP A 128 11.70 -2.85 9.96
C ASP A 128 10.56 -3.83 10.30
N ARG A 129 9.96 -3.65 11.49
CA ARG A 129 8.72 -4.31 11.93
C ARG A 129 7.56 -4.01 10.97
N LEU A 130 7.68 -2.93 10.20
CA LEU A 130 6.76 -2.48 9.17
C LEU A 130 6.49 -3.53 8.08
N VAL A 131 7.50 -4.29 7.63
CA VAL A 131 7.31 -5.32 6.58
C VAL A 131 6.48 -6.51 7.06
N ILE A 132 6.58 -6.81 8.36
CA ILE A 132 5.79 -7.85 9.02
C ILE A 132 4.34 -7.36 9.19
N ALA A 133 4.15 -6.09 9.58
CA ALA A 133 2.83 -5.46 9.64
C ALA A 133 2.17 -5.37 8.24
N LEU A 134 2.97 -5.15 7.19
CA LEU A 134 2.54 -4.96 5.80
C LEU A 134 2.11 -6.22 5.03
N ALA A 135 2.15 -7.43 5.61
CA ALA A 135 2.17 -8.77 4.97
C ALA A 135 1.23 -9.09 3.77
N GLY A 136 0.45 -8.14 3.27
CA GLY A 136 0.37 -7.93 1.83
C GLY A 136 -0.70 -6.93 1.42
N THR A 137 -0.96 -5.89 2.20
CA THR A 137 -2.11 -4.98 2.01
C THR A 137 -1.71 -3.52 2.31
N TYR A 138 -2.63 -2.60 2.02
CA TYR A 138 -2.56 -1.18 2.35
C TYR A 138 -2.60 -0.95 3.87
N PHE A 139 -1.77 -0.02 4.35
CA PHE A 139 -1.84 0.52 5.70
C PHE A 139 -3.04 1.43 5.88
N TYR A 140 -3.62 1.36 7.06
CA TYR A 140 -4.64 2.26 7.55
C TYR A 140 -4.11 2.95 8.81
N GLY A 141 -4.32 4.25 8.87
CA GLY A 141 -4.05 5.08 10.03
C GLY A 141 -5.12 6.15 10.13
N ASP A 142 -5.46 6.56 11.35
CA ASP A 142 -6.48 7.56 11.56
C ASP A 142 -6.18 8.46 12.76
N ASN A 143 -6.80 9.62 12.76
CA ASN A 143 -6.69 10.60 13.84
C ASN A 143 -8.01 10.65 14.63
N GLU A 144 -8.40 9.53 15.26
CA GLU A 144 -9.49 9.52 16.25
C GLU A 144 -8.97 9.94 17.63
N ALA A 145 -9.74 10.75 18.36
CA ALA A 145 -9.38 11.22 19.71
C ALA A 145 -9.33 10.13 20.80
N MET A 146 -9.31 8.85 20.43
CA MET A 146 -9.35 7.71 21.36
C MET A 146 -8.00 7.43 21.99
N ILE A 147 -6.93 7.82 21.31
CA ILE A 147 -5.59 7.91 21.86
C ILE A 147 -5.13 9.35 21.69
N GLU A 148 -4.71 9.97 22.79
CA GLU A 148 -4.17 11.33 22.75
C GLU A 148 -2.80 11.31 22.06
N GLY A 149 -2.71 11.80 20.82
CA GLY A 149 -1.44 11.75 20.09
C GLY A 149 -1.49 12.23 18.64
N ASN A 150 -0.31 12.23 18.00
CA ASN A 150 -0.17 12.27 16.54
C ASN A 150 0.31 10.90 16.05
N ASP A 151 -0.23 9.82 16.60
CA ASP A 151 0.18 8.43 16.41
C ASP A 151 -0.45 7.75 15.18
N HIS A 152 -1.09 8.53 14.33
CA HIS A 152 -1.82 8.18 13.11
C HIS A 152 -0.99 7.62 11.94
N ASN A 153 0.07 6.88 12.24
CA ASN A 153 0.90 6.07 11.34
C ASN A 153 1.62 6.79 10.19
N PHE A 154 1.32 8.06 9.90
CA PHE A 154 1.79 8.78 8.71
C PHE A 154 2.46 10.09 9.08
N SER A 155 3.77 10.06 9.27
CA SER A 155 4.51 11.22 9.73
C SER A 155 4.54 12.41 8.77
N ALA A 156 4.36 12.17 7.47
CA ALA A 156 4.16 13.23 6.49
C ALA A 156 2.84 13.98 6.68
N LEU A 157 1.88 13.40 7.39
CA LEU A 157 0.57 14.00 7.68
C LEU A 157 0.49 14.62 9.09
N TRP A 158 1.59 14.59 9.86
CA TRP A 158 1.65 15.23 11.16
C TRP A 158 1.59 16.77 11.04
N PRO A 159 0.97 17.46 12.01
CA PRO A 159 1.10 18.92 12.12
C PRO A 159 2.58 19.35 12.08
N GLY A 160 2.90 20.42 11.36
CA GLY A 160 4.27 20.85 11.10
C GLY A 160 4.94 20.11 9.93
N ASN A 161 5.02 18.77 9.96
CA ASN A 161 5.63 18.01 8.84
C ASN A 161 4.83 18.18 7.55
N ALA A 162 3.50 18.07 7.64
CA ALA A 162 2.63 18.24 6.49
C ALA A 162 2.81 19.64 5.87
N GLU A 163 2.88 20.68 6.70
CA GLU A 163 3.06 22.06 6.24
C GLU A 163 4.42 22.25 5.53
N LEU A 164 5.48 21.67 6.08
CA LEU A 164 6.82 21.68 5.46
C LEU A 164 6.84 20.97 4.10
N LEU A 165 5.99 19.96 3.92
CA LEU A 165 5.85 19.19 2.68
C LEU A 165 4.79 19.75 1.73
N GLY A 166 4.12 20.85 2.09
CA GLY A 166 3.01 21.42 1.31
C GLY A 166 1.74 20.55 1.31
N LEU A 167 1.61 19.67 2.30
CA LEU A 167 0.45 18.81 2.54
C LEU A 167 -0.45 19.41 3.62
N ARG A 168 -1.72 18.97 3.63
CA ARG A 168 -2.63 19.25 4.74
C ARG A 168 -2.42 18.21 5.86
N PRO A 169 -2.28 18.59 7.13
CA PRO A 169 -2.25 17.61 8.23
C PRO A 169 -3.50 16.73 8.25
N LEU A 170 -3.41 15.54 8.85
CA LEU A 170 -4.59 14.70 9.09
C LEU A 170 -5.42 15.33 10.22
N GLY A 171 -6.63 15.78 9.89
CA GLY A 171 -7.53 16.43 10.85
C GLY A 171 -8.18 15.43 11.80
N GLU A 172 -8.82 15.93 12.85
CA GLU A 172 -9.56 15.09 13.80
C GLU A 172 -10.67 14.30 13.09
N ASN A 173 -10.79 13.02 13.46
CA ASN A 173 -11.72 12.05 12.90
C ASN A 173 -11.60 11.84 11.38
N GLN A 174 -10.37 11.98 10.86
CA GLN A 174 -10.00 11.63 9.50
C GLN A 174 -9.10 10.41 9.49
N TRP A 175 -9.13 9.67 8.39
CA TRP A 175 -8.25 8.52 8.15
C TRP A 175 -7.42 8.71 6.88
N ALA A 176 -6.36 7.93 6.78
CA ALA A 176 -5.56 7.80 5.58
C ALA A 176 -5.21 6.34 5.31
N LEU A 177 -5.03 6.03 4.03
CA LEU A 177 -4.51 4.77 3.54
C LEU A 177 -3.17 5.00 2.87
N LEU A 178 -2.26 4.04 3.03
CA LEU A 178 -0.94 4.04 2.43
C LEU A 178 -0.63 2.69 1.79
N GLY A 179 -0.21 2.73 0.53
CA GLY A 179 0.26 1.59 -0.24
C GLY A 179 1.63 1.93 -0.79
N MET A 180 2.42 0.90 -1.02
CA MET A 180 3.78 1.06 -1.50
C MET A 180 3.80 1.71 -2.88
N GLY A 181 4.79 2.57 -3.09
CA GLY A 181 5.06 3.19 -4.37
C GLY A 181 5.79 2.28 -5.37
N PRO A 182 5.97 2.74 -6.63
CA PRO A 182 6.80 2.07 -7.64
C PRO A 182 8.28 1.89 -7.28
N ASP A 183 8.78 2.66 -6.32
CA ASP A 183 10.11 2.53 -5.72
C ASP A 183 10.24 1.27 -4.86
N THR A 184 9.12 0.64 -4.50
CA THR A 184 9.05 -0.62 -3.72
C THR A 184 9.71 -0.52 -2.35
N THR A 185 9.96 0.71 -1.91
CA THR A 185 10.37 1.04 -0.57
C THR A 185 9.11 1.43 0.20
N ALA A 186 8.90 0.82 1.36
CA ALA A 186 8.03 1.41 2.34
C ALA A 186 8.89 2.51 2.96
N ASP A 187 8.79 3.73 2.43
CA ASP A 187 9.81 4.76 2.62
C ASP A 187 9.90 5.20 4.10
N GLU A 188 10.78 4.51 4.84
CA GLU A 188 11.49 5.00 6.00
C GLU A 188 12.99 4.77 5.78
N LEU A 189 13.68 5.69 5.12
CA LEU A 189 15.14 5.63 5.05
C LEU A 189 15.75 6.95 5.51
N GLY A 190 15.89 7.06 6.83
CA GLY A 190 16.80 7.98 7.52
C GLY A 190 16.17 9.19 8.18
N ASN A 191 14.92 9.54 7.84
CA ASN A 191 14.18 10.63 8.49
C ASN A 191 12.71 10.21 8.64
N THR A 192 12.30 9.94 9.87
CA THR A 192 10.96 9.46 10.27
C THR A 192 9.83 10.44 9.95
N GLN A 193 10.07 11.52 9.20
CA GLN A 193 9.14 12.61 8.92
C GLN A 193 8.46 12.55 7.54
N GLN A 194 8.85 11.62 6.66
CA GLN A 194 8.38 11.56 5.26
C GLN A 194 7.41 10.41 4.95
N ARG A 195 7.03 9.61 5.96
CA ARG A 195 6.17 8.45 5.76
C ARG A 195 4.76 8.90 5.31
N GLY A 196 4.29 8.39 4.18
CA GLY A 196 3.01 8.82 3.59
C GLY A 196 3.10 10.05 2.70
N LEU A 197 4.31 10.39 2.22
CA LEU A 197 4.49 11.36 1.16
C LEU A 197 3.76 10.87 -0.10
N PRO A 198 2.79 11.63 -0.65
CA PRO A 198 2.01 11.17 -1.79
C PRO A 198 2.84 10.93 -3.05
N TYR A 199 2.55 9.83 -3.73
CA TYR A 199 3.05 9.51 -5.06
C TYR A 199 2.72 10.65 -6.04
N ASP A 200 3.76 11.22 -6.64
CA ASP A 200 3.65 12.17 -7.74
C ASP A 200 4.05 11.48 -9.05
N ALA A 201 3.18 11.55 -10.07
CA ALA A 201 3.41 10.99 -11.39
C ALA A 201 4.25 11.89 -12.30
N THR A 202 4.38 13.19 -11.97
CA THR A 202 5.09 14.18 -12.78
C THR A 202 6.61 14.00 -12.75
N ASN A 203 7.13 13.36 -11.70
CA ASN A 203 8.54 12.98 -11.58
C ASN A 203 8.86 11.61 -12.24
N GLY A 204 7.87 11.00 -12.91
CA GLY A 204 8.00 9.74 -13.63
C GLY A 204 7.57 8.51 -12.81
N LEU A 205 8.10 7.34 -13.18
CA LEU A 205 7.82 6.05 -12.53
C LEU A 205 8.78 5.75 -11.36
N ARG A 206 9.59 6.74 -10.95
CA ARG A 206 10.54 6.69 -9.84
C ARG A 206 10.17 7.74 -8.80
N SER A 207 8.90 7.79 -8.43
CA SER A 207 8.48 8.60 -7.29
C SER A 207 9.01 7.95 -6.02
N ARG A 208 9.54 8.75 -5.10
CA ARG A 208 9.94 8.35 -3.74
C ARG A 208 8.74 8.43 -2.76
N GLY A 209 7.55 8.21 -3.31
CA GLY A 209 6.29 8.57 -2.69
C GLY A 209 5.36 7.38 -2.72
N ASP A 210 4.64 7.22 -1.63
CA ASP A 210 3.68 6.16 -1.43
C ASP A 210 2.34 6.51 -2.09
N ILE A 211 1.63 5.49 -2.54
CA ILE A 211 0.26 5.69 -2.99
C ILE A 211 -0.56 5.97 -1.74
N THR A 212 -1.12 7.17 -1.62
CA THR A 212 -1.91 7.56 -0.44
C THR A 212 -3.33 7.95 -0.81
N MET A 213 -4.25 7.70 0.11
CA MET A 213 -5.64 8.13 0.04
C MET A 213 -6.08 8.65 1.40
N ARG A 214 -7.03 9.58 1.42
CA ARG A 214 -7.53 10.23 2.64
C ARG A 214 -9.05 10.30 2.64
N GLY A 215 -9.64 10.19 3.84
CA GLY A 215 -11.05 10.44 4.15
C GLY A 215 -11.28 11.72 4.94
#